data_AF-A0A9P5Z3K9-F1
#
_entry.id   AF-A0A9P5Z3K9-F1
#
_cell.length_a   1.000
_cell.length_b   1.000
_cell.length_c   1.000
_cell.angle_alpha   90.00
_cell.angle_beta   90.00
_cell.angle_gamma   90.00
#
_symmetry.space_group_name_H-M   'P 1'
#
loop_
_entity.id
_entity.type
_entity.pdbx_description
1 polymer ?
#
loop_
_entity_poly.entity_id
_entity_poly.type
_entity_poly.pdbx_seq_one_letter_code
_entity_poly.pdbx_strand_id
1 'polypeptide(L)'
;MITLRLAANLGKISLFPGQWILCVETIIQLLVLCVIAYSWYLSVFHVGIDWLIRRRGSYALGAIYILSVNVLIAPLAGLYLSLCSGRYTRDVAIYPLPDKKLLVEPYICTNQSGDPDVCNKGKCNGKWRPPRAYHCSTCGVCRLQFDHHCPWIGNCVTLYTLKGFCCMLFLLPVAFTVAALPIFKILLVHISSALDTSRRNEWANQIWWDWPGSWILCAGPFGRWVVGTILGFVIIKIDRQKSREDLLEPGYLIEEPHLRLILTVGFAMLLSLFTIFLLINSLKMVLQGVTTLETLRPPTIFVCIPRGSAESSVTVPIFPNERPYDLGSTLNWKFFVATRLVASSNLRSYIWPKLNPTMIQRMRSPLQPDS
;
A
#
# COMPACT_ATOMS: atom_id res chain seq x y z
N MET A 1 -4.80 27.50 -41.66
CA MET A 1 -3.40 27.82 -41.30
C MET A 1 -3.17 28.06 -39.80
N ILE A 2 -4.21 28.30 -38.99
CA ILE A 2 -4.12 28.45 -37.52
C ILE A 2 -4.23 27.10 -36.78
N THR A 3 -4.90 26.10 -37.36
CA THR A 3 -5.09 24.76 -36.78
C THR A 3 -3.83 23.87 -36.83
N LEU A 4 -2.88 24.11 -37.74
CA LEU A 4 -1.61 23.38 -37.79
C LEU A 4 -0.53 23.93 -36.85
N ARG A 5 -0.69 25.16 -36.32
CA ARG A 5 0.25 25.73 -35.34
C ARG A 5 -0.04 25.30 -33.90
N LEU A 6 -1.25 24.84 -33.59
CA LEU A 6 -1.58 24.27 -32.27
C LEU A 6 -1.07 22.84 -32.10
N ALA A 7 -1.06 22.03 -33.16
CA ALA A 7 -0.50 20.67 -33.13
C ALA A 7 1.03 20.64 -32.98
N ALA A 8 1.74 21.64 -33.53
CA ALA A 8 3.20 21.74 -33.42
C ALA A 8 3.71 22.09 -32.00
N ASN A 9 2.86 22.67 -31.14
CA ASN A 9 3.20 22.95 -29.74
C ASN A 9 2.86 21.80 -28.77
N LEU A 10 2.10 20.79 -29.19
CA LEU A 10 1.83 19.59 -28.39
C LEU A 10 2.93 18.53 -28.52
N GLY A 11 3.77 18.61 -29.57
CA GLY A 11 4.90 17.72 -29.82
C GLY A 11 6.19 18.05 -29.06
N LYS A 12 6.20 19.06 -28.19
CA LYS A 12 7.36 19.48 -27.39
C LYS A 12 7.09 19.55 -25.89
N ILE A 13 6.13 18.78 -25.38
CA ILE A 13 6.16 18.44 -23.96
C ILE A 13 7.11 17.25 -23.82
N SER A 14 8.42 17.52 -23.90
CA SER A 14 9.46 16.57 -23.50
C SER A 14 9.39 16.44 -21.97
N LEU A 15 8.37 15.72 -21.49
CA LEU A 15 8.30 15.31 -20.10
C LEU A 15 9.54 14.46 -19.86
N PHE A 16 10.49 14.97 -19.08
CA PHE A 16 11.66 14.20 -18.65
C PHE A 16 11.18 12.88 -18.02
N PRO A 17 11.94 11.77 -18.08
CA PRO A 17 11.49 10.45 -17.62
C PRO A 17 10.85 10.45 -16.21
N GLY A 18 11.30 11.33 -15.30
CA GLY A 18 10.73 11.49 -13.95
C GLY A 18 9.37 12.21 -13.88
N GLN A 19 9.02 13.05 -14.85
CA GLN A 19 7.75 13.80 -14.84
C GLN A 19 6.55 12.92 -15.21
N TRP A 20 6.76 11.92 -16.09
CA TRP A 20 5.73 10.92 -16.40
C TRP A 20 5.37 10.06 -15.20
N ILE A 21 6.37 9.58 -14.45
CA ILE A 21 6.14 8.76 -13.26
C ILE A 21 5.33 9.55 -12.22
N LEU A 22 5.68 10.83 -12.01
CA LEU A 22 4.93 11.68 -11.10
C LEU A 22 3.47 11.84 -11.55
N CYS A 23 3.22 12.08 -12.84
CA CYS A 23 1.87 12.21 -13.38
C CYS A 23 1.04 10.93 -13.17
N VAL A 24 1.61 9.77 -13.49
CA VAL A 24 0.95 8.47 -13.29
C VAL A 24 0.64 8.22 -11.81
N GLU A 25 1.58 8.49 -10.92
CA GLU A 25 1.37 8.34 -9.48
C GLU A 25 0.32 9.31 -8.94
N THR A 26 0.26 10.55 -9.43
CA THR A 26 -0.80 11.49 -9.08
C THR A 26 -2.18 11.02 -9.56
N ILE A 27 -2.26 10.46 -10.77
CA ILE A 27 -3.52 9.87 -11.28
C ILE A 27 -3.95 8.70 -10.40
N ILE A 28 -3.03 7.78 -10.06
CA ILE A 28 -3.30 6.68 -9.13
C ILE A 28 -3.81 7.24 -7.80
N GLN A 29 -3.17 8.30 -7.29
CA GLN A 29 -3.56 8.87 -6.02
C GLN A 29 -4.98 9.42 -6.01
N LEU A 30 -5.36 10.15 -7.07
CA LEU A 30 -6.70 10.68 -7.26
C LEU A 30 -7.72 9.56 -7.43
N LEU A 31 -7.39 8.50 -8.17
CA LEU A 31 -8.26 7.33 -8.32
C LEU A 31 -8.55 6.66 -6.99
N VAL A 32 -7.55 6.48 -6.12
CA VAL A 32 -7.75 5.92 -4.78
C VAL A 32 -8.67 6.83 -3.94
N LEU A 33 -8.49 8.15 -3.98
CA LEU A 33 -9.38 9.09 -3.28
C LEU A 33 -10.81 9.04 -3.82
N CYS A 34 -10.99 8.94 -5.13
CA CYS A 34 -12.30 8.75 -5.76
C CYS A 34 -12.95 7.44 -5.31
N VAL A 35 -12.19 6.34 -5.22
CA VAL A 35 -12.70 5.05 -4.73
C VAL A 35 -13.11 5.15 -3.25
N ILE A 36 -12.32 5.81 -2.40
CA ILE A 36 -12.67 6.05 -0.99
C ILE A 36 -13.95 6.87 -0.88
N ALA A 37 -14.05 7.98 -1.62
CA ALA A 37 -15.21 8.87 -1.61
C ALA A 37 -16.47 8.17 -2.16
N TYR A 38 -16.35 7.42 -3.25
CA TYR A 38 -17.45 6.67 -3.83
C TYR A 38 -17.90 5.52 -2.91
N SER A 39 -16.97 4.80 -2.28
CA SER A 39 -17.29 3.74 -1.31
C SER A 39 -18.01 4.32 -0.08
N TRP A 40 -17.57 5.49 0.41
CA TRP A 40 -18.26 6.22 1.47
C TRP A 40 -19.67 6.63 1.05
N TYR A 41 -19.84 7.18 -0.16
CA TYR A 41 -21.13 7.57 -0.70
C TYR A 41 -22.09 6.38 -0.76
N LEU A 42 -21.67 5.25 -1.32
CA LEU A 42 -22.48 4.02 -1.38
C LEU A 42 -22.86 3.53 0.03
N SER A 43 -21.89 3.47 0.93
CA SER A 43 -22.10 2.97 2.29
C SER A 43 -23.06 3.87 3.07
N VAL A 44 -22.86 5.18 3.05
CA VAL A 44 -23.69 6.10 3.84
C VAL A 44 -25.06 6.33 3.19
N PHE A 45 -25.10 6.71 1.91
CA PHE A 45 -26.35 7.12 1.27
C PHE A 45 -27.20 5.95 0.79
N HIS A 46 -26.58 4.92 0.21
CA HIS A 46 -27.35 3.79 -0.29
C HIS A 46 -27.60 2.75 0.77
N VAL A 47 -26.64 2.43 1.65
CA VAL A 47 -26.87 1.41 2.71
C VAL A 47 -27.43 2.04 3.98
N GLY A 48 -26.76 3.07 4.50
CA GLY A 48 -27.08 3.65 5.81
C GLY A 48 -28.41 4.38 5.84
N ILE A 49 -28.59 5.37 4.96
CA ILE A 49 -29.82 6.19 4.91
C ILE A 49 -31.03 5.36 4.48
N ASP A 50 -30.86 4.45 3.52
CA ASP A 50 -31.88 3.45 3.16
C ASP A 50 -32.39 2.70 4.38
N TRP A 51 -31.46 2.24 5.23
CA TRP A 51 -31.81 1.48 6.41
C TRP A 51 -32.55 2.32 7.44
N LEU A 52 -32.20 3.61 7.57
CA LEU A 52 -32.92 4.55 8.43
C LEU A 52 -34.32 4.89 7.92
N ILE A 53 -34.51 5.05 6.61
CA ILE A 53 -35.78 5.53 6.04
C ILE A 53 -36.76 4.37 5.79
N ARG A 54 -36.28 3.26 5.21
CA ARG A 54 -37.14 2.22 4.61
C ARG A 54 -37.32 0.98 5.47
N ARG A 55 -36.34 0.58 6.30
CA ARG A 55 -36.51 -0.56 7.22
C ARG A 55 -37.04 -0.11 8.58
N ARG A 56 -38.36 0.13 8.63
CA ARG A 56 -39.09 0.47 9.86
C ARG A 56 -38.83 -0.57 10.96
N GLY A 57 -38.13 -0.16 12.02
CA GLY A 57 -37.96 -0.99 13.24
C GLY A 57 -36.56 -1.03 13.85
N SER A 58 -35.52 -0.46 13.24
CA SER A 58 -34.14 -0.53 13.78
C SER A 58 -33.27 0.72 13.53
N TYR A 59 -33.83 1.91 13.75
CA TYR A 59 -33.11 3.19 13.60
C TYR A 59 -31.77 3.23 14.34
N ALA A 60 -31.70 2.64 15.55
CA ALA A 60 -30.47 2.57 16.33
C ALA A 60 -29.35 1.81 15.60
N LEU A 61 -29.66 0.70 14.95
CA LEU A 61 -28.67 -0.06 14.21
C LEU A 61 -28.19 0.71 12.96
N GLY A 62 -29.10 1.41 12.28
CA GLY A 62 -28.76 2.32 11.16
C GLY A 62 -27.80 3.42 11.57
N ALA A 63 -28.06 4.06 12.72
CA ALA A 63 -27.17 5.07 13.27
C ALA A 63 -25.79 4.48 13.65
N ILE A 64 -25.75 3.31 14.29
CA ILE A 64 -24.49 2.62 14.65
C ILE A 64 -23.68 2.28 13.40
N TYR A 65 -24.34 1.80 12.33
CA TYR A 65 -23.67 1.49 11.07
C TYR A 65 -23.05 2.74 10.44
N ILE A 66 -23.82 3.83 10.29
CA ILE A 66 -23.33 5.08 9.71
C ILE A 66 -22.16 5.64 10.54
N LEU A 67 -22.28 5.62 11.87
CA LEU A 67 -21.21 6.05 12.76
C LEU A 67 -19.95 5.20 12.55
N SER A 68 -20.10 3.87 12.52
CA SER A 68 -19.00 2.92 12.33
C SER A 68 -18.28 3.14 10.99
N VAL A 69 -19.04 3.32 9.91
CA VAL A 69 -18.48 3.62 8.57
C VAL A 69 -17.68 4.93 8.59
N ASN A 70 -18.18 5.99 9.21
CA ASN A 70 -17.47 7.27 9.27
C ASN A 70 -16.21 7.20 10.16
N VAL A 71 -16.28 6.50 11.29
CA VAL A 71 -15.13 6.26 12.19
C VAL A 71 -14.04 5.44 11.52
N LEU A 72 -14.36 4.60 10.53
CA LEU A 72 -13.37 3.80 9.80
C LEU A 72 -12.83 4.52 8.56
N ILE A 73 -13.70 5.13 7.76
CA ILE A 73 -13.31 5.77 6.48
C ILE A 73 -12.53 7.06 6.71
N ALA A 74 -12.89 7.89 7.69
CA ALA A 74 -12.20 9.16 7.90
C ALA A 74 -10.71 8.98 8.30
N PRO A 75 -10.35 8.10 9.26
CA PRO A 75 -8.95 7.79 9.52
C PRO A 75 -8.24 7.11 8.36
N LEU A 76 -8.93 6.24 7.60
CA LEU A 76 -8.36 5.63 6.39
C LEU A 76 -7.94 6.70 5.37
N ALA A 77 -8.83 7.65 5.07
CA ALA A 77 -8.54 8.77 4.17
C ALA A 77 -7.42 9.67 4.72
N GLY A 78 -7.46 9.98 6.02
CA GLY A 78 -6.44 10.81 6.68
C GLY A 78 -5.04 10.17 6.66
N LEU A 79 -4.95 8.87 6.94
CA LEU A 79 -3.69 8.11 6.85
C LEU A 79 -3.18 8.06 5.43
N TYR A 80 -4.06 7.81 4.46
CA TYR A 80 -3.69 7.78 3.05
C TYR A 80 -3.11 9.13 2.58
N LEU A 81 -3.79 10.25 2.86
CA LEU A 81 -3.30 11.60 2.54
C LEU A 81 -1.97 11.91 3.25
N SER A 82 -1.86 11.52 4.52
CA SER A 82 -0.63 11.67 5.28
C SER A 82 0.52 10.91 4.61
N LEU A 83 0.33 9.66 4.20
CA LEU A 83 1.35 8.85 3.50
C LEU A 83 1.72 9.42 2.13
N CYS A 84 0.79 10.05 1.42
CA CYS A 84 1.06 10.72 0.14
C CYS A 84 1.92 11.99 0.30
N SER A 85 1.87 12.64 1.46
CA SER A 85 2.54 13.92 1.69
C SER A 85 4.06 13.79 1.95
N GLY A 86 4.81 14.86 1.69
CA GLY A 86 6.21 14.97 2.09
C GLY A 86 7.20 14.15 1.24
N ARG A 87 6.92 13.99 -0.06
CA ARG A 87 7.80 13.26 -1.01
C ARG A 87 9.26 13.73 -0.98
N TYR A 88 9.51 15.04 -0.86
CA TYR A 88 10.86 15.63 -0.88
C TYR A 88 11.31 16.23 0.45
N THR A 89 10.50 16.12 1.50
CA THR A 89 10.75 16.80 2.78
C THR A 89 10.80 15.84 3.95
N ARG A 90 9.96 14.81 3.94
CA ARG A 90 9.88 13.84 5.04
C ARG A 90 11.02 12.82 4.95
N ASP A 91 11.64 12.49 6.07
CA ASP A 91 12.66 11.44 6.21
C ASP A 91 13.82 11.54 5.20
N VAL A 92 14.13 12.72 4.68
CA VAL A 92 15.19 12.87 3.69
C VAL A 92 16.55 12.89 4.37
N ALA A 93 17.47 12.05 3.92
CA ALA A 93 18.82 11.96 4.45
C ALA A 93 19.73 13.01 3.79
N ILE A 94 19.73 14.24 4.32
CA ILE A 94 20.65 15.30 3.92
C ILE A 94 21.53 15.65 5.12
N TYR A 95 22.61 14.88 5.30
CA TYR A 95 23.56 15.08 6.39
C TYR A 95 24.96 15.38 5.83
N PRO A 96 25.75 16.23 6.50
CA PRO A 96 27.17 16.35 6.19
C PRO A 96 27.88 15.02 6.48
N LEU A 97 29.07 14.84 5.89
CA LEU A 97 29.91 13.69 6.20
C LEU A 97 30.31 13.74 7.68
N PRO A 98 30.12 12.64 8.44
CA PRO A 98 30.53 12.62 9.84
C PRO A 98 32.05 12.59 9.94
N ASP A 99 32.60 13.27 10.96
CA ASP A 99 34.00 13.10 11.32
C ASP A 99 34.18 11.70 11.92
N LYS A 100 35.01 10.87 11.27
CA LYS A 100 35.31 9.50 11.71
C LYS A 100 35.80 9.45 13.15
N LYS A 101 36.52 10.48 13.61
CA LYS A 101 37.08 10.54 14.98
C LYS A 101 36.01 10.66 16.06
N LEU A 102 34.82 11.13 15.70
CA LEU A 102 33.68 11.29 16.62
C LEU A 102 32.76 10.06 16.65
N LEU A 103 33.00 9.06 15.79
CA LEU A 103 32.21 7.84 15.74
C LEU A 103 32.68 6.88 16.83
N VAL A 104 31.92 6.79 17.92
CA VAL A 104 32.20 5.91 19.06
C VAL A 104 31.42 4.58 19.03
N GLU A 105 30.27 4.57 18.34
CA GLU A 105 29.44 3.37 18.19
C GLU A 105 29.77 2.61 16.90
N PRO A 106 29.61 1.27 16.88
CA PRO A 106 29.79 0.51 15.65
C PRO A 106 28.85 0.96 14.54
N TYR A 107 29.40 1.11 13.33
CA TYR A 107 28.69 1.64 12.18
C TYR A 107 28.90 0.81 10.91
N ILE A 108 27.96 0.95 9.97
CA ILE A 108 28.08 0.39 8.63
C ILE A 108 29.08 1.23 7.81
N CYS A 109 30.05 0.57 7.20
CA CYS A 109 31.08 1.16 6.36
C CYS A 109 31.20 0.45 5.00
N THR A 110 31.70 1.17 4.00
CA THR A 110 31.70 0.70 2.60
C THR A 110 32.90 -0.13 2.21
N ASN A 111 34.00 -0.01 2.96
CA ASN A 111 35.27 -0.66 2.66
C ASN A 111 36.04 -0.99 3.94
N GLN A 112 37.17 -1.67 3.78
CA GLN A 112 38.03 -2.06 4.90
C GLN A 112 38.66 -0.88 5.63
N SER A 113 38.79 0.28 4.97
CA SER A 113 39.28 1.55 5.52
C SER A 113 38.25 2.28 6.38
N GLY A 114 37.05 1.73 6.52
CA GLY A 114 35.97 2.28 7.31
C GLY A 114 35.39 3.57 6.78
N ASP A 115 35.39 3.78 5.46
CA ASP A 115 34.79 4.96 4.87
C ASP A 115 33.24 4.94 5.00
N PRO A 116 32.64 6.04 5.50
CA PRO A 116 31.20 6.22 5.49
C PRO A 116 30.65 6.20 4.07
N ASP A 117 29.42 5.72 3.95
CA ASP A 117 28.73 5.63 2.69
C ASP A 117 28.23 7.00 2.20
N VAL A 118 28.38 7.30 0.92
CA VAL A 118 28.01 8.59 0.31
C VAL A 118 27.14 8.38 -0.92
N CYS A 119 26.24 9.34 -1.19
CA CYS A 119 25.34 9.27 -2.32
C CYS A 119 25.56 10.43 -3.30
N ASN A 120 26.07 10.10 -4.49
CA ASN A 120 26.30 11.06 -5.59
C ASN A 120 25.09 11.21 -6.54
N LYS A 121 23.94 10.59 -6.23
CA LYS A 121 22.76 10.56 -7.13
C LYS A 121 21.78 11.69 -6.84
N GLY A 122 21.14 12.21 -7.88
CA GLY A 122 20.01 13.15 -7.77
C GLY A 122 20.34 14.36 -6.90
N LYS A 123 19.44 14.72 -5.98
CA LYS A 123 19.62 15.86 -5.07
C LYS A 123 20.58 15.59 -3.90
N CYS A 124 21.14 14.37 -3.79
CA CYS A 124 22.02 14.00 -2.69
C CYS A 124 23.45 14.52 -2.86
N ASN A 125 23.95 14.71 -4.07
CA ASN A 125 25.22 15.41 -4.37
C ASN A 125 26.38 15.19 -3.36
N GLY A 126 26.77 13.93 -3.14
CA GLY A 126 27.89 13.56 -2.27
C GLY A 126 27.62 13.63 -0.77
N LYS A 127 26.36 13.81 -0.35
CA LYS A 127 25.98 13.78 1.06
C LYS A 127 26.11 12.37 1.62
N TRP A 128 26.37 12.33 2.93
CA TRP A 128 26.45 11.09 3.68
C TRP A 128 25.12 10.34 3.63
N ARG A 129 25.20 9.03 3.46
CA ARG A 129 24.09 8.09 3.51
C ARG A 129 24.15 7.35 4.85
N PRO A 130 23.33 7.74 5.85
CA PRO A 130 23.31 7.08 7.14
C PRO A 130 22.92 5.60 7.03
N PRO A 131 23.24 4.77 8.05
CA PRO A 131 22.82 3.38 8.05
C PRO A 131 21.31 3.21 7.83
N ARG A 132 20.95 2.20 7.03
CA ARG A 132 19.57 1.92 6.55
C ARG A 132 18.93 3.05 5.72
N ALA A 133 19.68 4.07 5.33
CA ALA A 133 19.22 5.03 4.35
C ALA A 133 19.54 4.55 2.93
N TYR A 134 18.61 4.71 2.01
CA TYR A 134 18.79 4.30 0.62
C TYR A 134 18.27 5.37 -0.35
N HIS A 135 18.90 5.47 -1.52
CA HIS A 135 18.50 6.40 -2.57
C HIS A 135 17.30 5.86 -3.33
N CYS A 136 16.17 6.55 -3.27
CA CYS A 136 15.03 6.26 -4.13
C CYS A 136 15.20 6.99 -5.48
N SER A 137 15.37 6.24 -6.57
CA SER A 137 15.50 6.82 -7.92
C SER A 137 14.24 7.58 -8.35
N THR A 138 13.05 7.13 -7.93
CA THR A 138 11.78 7.79 -8.25
C THR A 138 11.64 9.16 -7.55
N CYS A 139 12.05 9.25 -6.28
CA CYS A 139 12.00 10.51 -5.54
C CYS A 139 13.25 11.38 -5.75
N GLY A 140 14.35 10.81 -6.26
CA GLY A 140 15.62 11.51 -6.49
C GLY A 140 16.35 11.93 -5.22
N VAL A 141 16.03 11.29 -4.08
CA VAL A 141 16.59 11.61 -2.75
C VAL A 141 16.83 10.33 -1.93
N CYS A 142 17.81 10.38 -1.02
CA CYS A 142 17.99 9.36 0.01
C CYS A 142 16.93 9.49 1.10
N ARG A 143 16.34 8.36 1.50
CA ARG A 143 15.35 8.29 2.58
C ARG A 143 15.95 7.53 3.75
N LEU A 144 15.77 8.04 4.96
CA LEU A 144 16.17 7.38 6.20
C LEU A 144 15.31 6.14 6.43
N GLN A 145 15.92 5.07 6.96
CA GLN A 145 15.21 3.84 7.33
C GLN A 145 14.31 3.33 6.19
N PHE A 146 14.84 3.34 4.97
CA PHE A 146 14.06 3.15 3.75
C PHE A 146 13.59 1.70 3.63
N ASP A 147 12.31 1.52 3.31
CA ASP A 147 11.72 0.22 3.06
C ASP A 147 11.49 0.01 1.57
N HIS A 148 10.59 0.79 0.96
CA HIS A 148 10.31 0.76 -0.46
C HIS A 148 9.67 2.07 -0.96
N HIS A 149 9.64 2.24 -2.27
CA HIS A 149 8.80 3.25 -2.91
C HIS A 149 7.46 2.61 -3.31
N CYS A 150 6.36 3.19 -2.85
CA CYS A 150 5.03 2.66 -3.12
C CYS A 150 4.28 3.57 -4.12
N PRO A 151 4.02 3.11 -5.35
CA PRO A 151 3.30 3.89 -6.35
C PRO A 151 1.87 4.26 -5.93
N TRP A 152 1.21 3.40 -5.15
CA TRP A 152 -0.16 3.61 -4.68
C TRP A 152 -0.34 4.83 -3.77
N ILE A 153 0.71 5.17 -3.01
CA ILE A 153 0.74 6.41 -2.22
C ILE A 153 1.63 7.47 -2.87
N GLY A 154 2.23 7.19 -4.02
CA GLY A 154 3.20 8.06 -4.69
C GLY A 154 4.29 8.58 -3.76
N ASN A 155 4.82 7.73 -2.88
CA ASN A 155 5.82 8.13 -1.88
C ASN A 155 6.62 6.94 -1.35
N CYS A 156 7.75 7.22 -0.70
CA CYS A 156 8.52 6.18 -0.04
C CYS A 156 7.97 5.86 1.35
N VAL A 157 7.83 4.57 1.62
CA VAL A 157 7.63 4.00 2.95
C VAL A 157 8.98 3.85 3.62
N THR A 158 9.04 4.31 4.86
CA THR A 158 10.20 4.28 5.76
C THR A 158 9.76 3.63 7.07
N LEU A 159 10.67 3.21 7.94
CA LEU A 159 10.27 2.71 9.26
C LEU A 159 9.50 3.76 10.10
N TYR A 160 9.69 5.06 9.82
CA TYR A 160 8.93 6.13 10.47
C TYR A 160 7.49 6.26 9.99
N THR A 161 7.19 5.80 8.77
CA THR A 161 5.86 5.83 8.15
C THR A 161 5.21 4.45 8.06
N LEU A 162 5.96 3.38 8.33
CA LEU A 162 5.52 1.99 8.21
C LEU A 162 4.32 1.67 9.12
N LYS A 163 4.25 2.26 10.33
CA LYS A 163 3.09 2.09 11.21
C LYS A 163 1.81 2.66 10.59
N GLY A 164 1.87 3.87 10.04
CA GLY A 164 0.76 4.47 9.30
C GLY A 164 0.35 3.63 8.08
N PHE A 165 1.33 3.10 7.35
CA PHE A 165 1.10 2.19 6.22
C PHE A 165 0.40 0.89 6.66
N CYS A 166 0.87 0.20 7.70
CA CYS A 166 0.24 -1.00 8.24
C CYS A 166 -1.18 -0.71 8.77
N CYS A 167 -1.40 0.42 9.45
CA CYS A 167 -2.74 0.82 9.90
C CYS A 167 -3.68 1.07 8.72
N MET A 168 -3.22 1.69 7.63
CA MET A 168 -4.00 1.85 6.41
C MET A 168 -4.37 0.50 5.78
N LEU A 169 -3.40 -0.43 5.68
CA LEU A 169 -3.64 -1.79 5.17
C LEU A 169 -4.61 -2.60 6.03
N PHE A 170 -4.66 -2.33 7.34
CA PHE A 170 -5.61 -2.94 8.27
C PHE A 170 -7.01 -2.32 8.20
N LEU A 171 -7.10 -0.99 8.11
CA LEU A 171 -8.39 -0.29 8.12
C LEU A 171 -9.23 -0.57 6.86
N LEU A 172 -8.59 -0.76 5.70
CA LEU A 172 -9.29 -1.04 4.45
C LEU A 172 -10.18 -2.30 4.51
N PRO A 173 -9.67 -3.51 4.85
CA PRO A 173 -10.50 -4.72 4.94
C PRO A 173 -11.54 -4.64 6.07
N VAL A 174 -11.24 -3.94 7.17
CA VAL A 174 -12.20 -3.72 8.26
C VAL A 174 -13.36 -2.83 7.78
N ALA A 175 -13.05 -1.70 7.13
CA ALA A 175 -14.04 -0.81 6.54
C ALA A 175 -14.91 -1.53 5.49
N PHE A 176 -14.28 -2.32 4.61
CA PHE A 176 -14.99 -3.14 3.64
C PHE A 176 -15.96 -4.13 4.31
N THR A 177 -15.49 -4.86 5.33
CA THR A 177 -16.31 -5.86 6.03
C THR A 177 -17.51 -5.20 6.70
N VAL A 178 -17.29 -4.10 7.42
CA VAL A 178 -18.37 -3.34 8.07
C VAL A 178 -19.37 -2.79 7.04
N ALA A 179 -18.88 -2.24 5.93
CA ALA A 179 -19.72 -1.68 4.88
C ALA A 179 -20.55 -2.73 4.14
N ALA A 180 -19.98 -3.90 3.86
CA ALA A 180 -20.60 -4.96 3.06
C ALA A 180 -21.53 -5.89 3.85
N LEU A 181 -21.30 -6.06 5.16
CA LEU A 181 -22.04 -7.00 6.01
C LEU A 181 -23.57 -6.84 5.92
N PRO A 182 -24.16 -5.62 5.98
CA PRO A 182 -25.63 -5.47 5.95
C PRO A 182 -26.27 -5.84 4.62
N ILE A 183 -25.50 -5.81 3.53
CA ILE A 183 -25.99 -6.07 2.16
C ILE A 183 -25.56 -7.44 1.65
N PHE A 184 -24.68 -8.16 2.34
CA PHE A 184 -24.12 -9.43 1.88
C PHE A 184 -25.17 -10.43 1.39
N LYS A 185 -26.23 -10.67 2.17
CA LYS A 185 -27.33 -11.57 1.78
C LYS A 185 -28.06 -11.08 0.52
N ILE A 186 -28.27 -9.77 0.41
CA ILE A 186 -28.95 -9.16 -0.75
C ILE A 186 -28.10 -9.35 -2.01
N LEU A 187 -26.78 -9.14 -1.90
CA LEU A 187 -25.85 -9.35 -3.01
C LEU A 187 -25.88 -10.82 -3.49
N LEU A 188 -25.93 -11.79 -2.58
CA LEU A 188 -26.07 -13.20 -2.93
C LEU A 188 -27.38 -13.49 -3.66
N VAL A 189 -28.49 -12.90 -3.22
CA VAL A 189 -29.80 -13.03 -3.88
C VAL A 189 -29.76 -12.42 -5.28
N HIS A 190 -29.16 -11.24 -5.44
CA HIS A 190 -29.00 -10.60 -6.75
C HIS A 190 -28.16 -11.42 -7.71
N ILE A 191 -27.04 -11.98 -7.23
CA ILE A 191 -26.18 -12.88 -8.03
C ILE A 191 -26.97 -14.13 -8.45
N SER A 192 -27.67 -14.76 -7.51
CA SER A 192 -28.48 -15.95 -7.78
C SER A 192 -29.60 -15.66 -8.79
N SER A 193 -30.30 -14.53 -8.63
CA SER A 193 -31.35 -14.08 -9.54
C SER A 193 -30.80 -13.78 -10.94
N ALA A 194 -29.68 -13.06 -11.05
CA ALA A 194 -29.04 -12.82 -12.34
C ALA A 194 -28.65 -14.13 -13.02
N LEU A 195 -28.06 -15.06 -12.26
CA LEU A 195 -27.67 -16.36 -12.79
C LEU A 195 -28.89 -17.15 -13.29
N ASP A 196 -29.97 -17.22 -12.52
CA ASP A 196 -31.21 -17.91 -12.91
C ASP A 196 -31.84 -17.26 -14.15
N THR A 197 -31.92 -15.92 -14.22
CA THR A 197 -32.38 -15.19 -15.41
C THR A 197 -31.57 -15.54 -16.64
N SER A 198 -30.24 -15.59 -16.52
CA SER A 198 -29.37 -15.95 -17.65
C SER A 198 -29.57 -17.39 -18.13
N ARG A 199 -29.90 -18.32 -17.24
CA ARG A 199 -30.11 -19.74 -17.57
C ARG A 199 -31.48 -20.04 -18.16
N ARG A 200 -32.46 -19.20 -17.89
CA ARG A 200 -33.82 -19.32 -18.45
C ARG A 200 -33.98 -18.56 -19.77
N ASN A 201 -33.06 -17.65 -20.07
CA ASN A 201 -33.12 -16.86 -21.29
C ASN A 201 -32.56 -17.64 -22.49
N GLU A 202 -33.38 -17.78 -23.53
CA GLU A 202 -33.04 -18.55 -24.74
C GLU A 202 -31.80 -18.00 -25.46
N TRP A 203 -31.71 -16.67 -25.61
CA TRP A 203 -30.57 -16.02 -26.23
C TRP A 203 -29.27 -16.28 -25.45
N ALA A 204 -29.28 -16.13 -24.12
CA ALA A 204 -28.12 -16.42 -23.28
C ALA A 204 -27.70 -17.89 -23.31
N ASN A 205 -28.66 -18.82 -23.40
CA ASN A 205 -28.36 -20.24 -23.55
C ASN A 205 -27.62 -20.52 -24.85
N GLN A 206 -28.13 -20.02 -25.98
CA GLN A 206 -27.52 -20.24 -27.30
C GLN A 206 -26.09 -19.68 -27.39
N ILE A 207 -25.83 -18.49 -26.85
CA ILE A 207 -24.52 -17.84 -26.99
C ILE A 207 -23.48 -18.26 -25.95
N TRP A 208 -23.91 -18.76 -24.78
CA TRP A 208 -23.02 -18.99 -23.66
C TRP A 208 -23.20 -20.35 -22.99
N TRP A 209 -24.41 -20.68 -22.51
CA TRP A 209 -24.60 -21.90 -21.72
C TRP A 209 -24.47 -23.18 -22.55
N ASP A 210 -25.00 -23.22 -23.76
CA ASP A 210 -24.96 -24.40 -24.62
C ASP A 210 -23.67 -24.45 -25.46
N TRP A 211 -22.96 -23.34 -25.57
CA TRP A 211 -21.71 -23.27 -26.31
C TRP A 211 -20.57 -24.01 -25.56
N PRO A 212 -19.97 -25.07 -26.13
CA PRO A 212 -18.93 -25.85 -25.44
C PRO A 212 -17.68 -25.04 -25.07
N GLY A 213 -17.36 -23.99 -25.84
CA GLY A 213 -16.19 -23.14 -25.59
C GLY A 213 -16.27 -22.37 -24.28
N SER A 214 -17.46 -22.18 -23.71
CA SER A 214 -17.66 -21.54 -22.40
C SER A 214 -17.03 -22.32 -21.23
N TRP A 215 -16.73 -23.61 -21.40
CA TRP A 215 -16.02 -24.43 -20.40
C TRP A 215 -14.51 -24.23 -20.43
N ILE A 216 -13.98 -23.59 -21.47
CA ILE A 216 -12.55 -23.41 -21.70
C ILE A 216 -12.17 -21.92 -21.60
N LEU A 217 -13.03 -21.02 -22.07
CA LEU A 217 -12.81 -19.58 -22.06
C LEU A 217 -12.90 -18.98 -20.64
N CYS A 218 -12.15 -17.90 -20.37
CA CYS A 218 -12.24 -17.08 -19.15
C CYS A 218 -11.99 -17.81 -17.81
N ALA A 219 -10.95 -18.65 -17.71
CA ALA A 219 -10.62 -19.45 -16.52
C ALA A 219 -11.54 -20.67 -16.27
N GLY A 220 -12.05 -21.26 -17.35
CA GLY A 220 -12.71 -22.55 -17.32
C GLY A 220 -14.03 -22.56 -16.55
N PRO A 221 -14.31 -23.58 -15.72
CA PRO A 221 -15.56 -23.68 -14.97
C PRO A 221 -15.91 -22.42 -14.18
N PHE A 222 -14.92 -21.72 -13.62
CA PHE A 222 -15.15 -20.46 -12.89
C PHE A 222 -15.66 -19.34 -13.81
N GLY A 223 -15.04 -19.17 -14.98
CA GLY A 223 -15.42 -18.17 -15.99
C GLY A 223 -16.85 -18.33 -16.48
N ARG A 224 -17.27 -19.57 -16.69
CA ARG A 224 -18.62 -19.92 -17.14
C ARG A 224 -19.70 -19.29 -16.26
N TRP A 225 -19.56 -19.40 -14.94
CA TRP A 225 -20.52 -18.84 -13.98
C TRP A 225 -20.42 -17.32 -13.89
N VAL A 226 -19.22 -16.75 -13.96
CA VAL A 226 -19.02 -15.29 -13.92
C VAL A 226 -19.68 -14.62 -15.12
N VAL A 227 -19.38 -15.08 -16.34
CA VAL A 227 -19.93 -14.50 -17.58
C VAL A 227 -21.44 -14.74 -17.64
N GLY A 228 -21.92 -15.92 -17.25
CA GLY A 228 -23.35 -16.20 -17.16
C GLY A 228 -24.08 -15.24 -16.22
N THR A 229 -23.51 -14.97 -15.06
CA THR A 229 -24.05 -13.97 -14.11
C THR A 229 -24.06 -12.56 -14.71
N ILE A 230 -23.00 -12.17 -15.44
CA ILE A 230 -22.94 -10.87 -16.13
C ILE A 230 -24.05 -10.77 -17.19
N LEU A 231 -24.22 -11.80 -18.02
CA LEU A 231 -25.31 -11.86 -19.02
C LEU A 231 -26.68 -11.72 -18.35
N GLY A 232 -26.88 -12.37 -17.21
CA GLY A 232 -28.06 -12.22 -16.36
C GLY A 232 -28.35 -10.78 -15.98
N PHE A 233 -27.36 -10.06 -15.46
CA PHE A 233 -27.51 -8.64 -15.13
C PHE A 233 -27.76 -7.76 -16.36
N VAL A 234 -27.20 -8.12 -17.53
CA VAL A 234 -27.46 -7.40 -18.79
C VAL A 234 -28.92 -7.58 -19.21
N ILE A 235 -29.45 -8.80 -19.15
CA ILE A 235 -30.86 -9.09 -19.48
C ILE A 235 -31.80 -8.35 -18.52
N ILE A 236 -31.58 -8.46 -17.22
CA ILE A 236 -32.34 -7.73 -16.18
C ILE A 236 -32.35 -6.22 -16.47
N LYS A 237 -31.21 -5.65 -16.87
CA LYS A 237 -31.11 -4.22 -17.19
C LYS A 237 -31.95 -3.87 -18.43
N ILE A 238 -31.94 -4.71 -19.47
CA ILE A 238 -32.73 -4.51 -20.68
C ILE A 238 -34.23 -4.56 -20.36
N ASP A 239 -34.67 -5.58 -19.63
CA ASP A 239 -36.06 -5.75 -19.25
C ASP A 239 -36.57 -4.57 -18.41
N ARG A 240 -35.72 -4.05 -17.50
CA ARG A 240 -36.03 -2.87 -16.70
C ARG A 240 -36.08 -1.56 -17.51
N GLN A 241 -35.22 -1.38 -18.50
CA GLN A 241 -35.26 -0.17 -19.34
C GLN A 241 -36.58 -0.04 -20.11
N LYS A 242 -37.28 -1.16 -20.30
CA LYS A 242 -38.61 -1.20 -20.92
C LYS A 242 -39.74 -0.70 -20.02
N SER A 243 -39.50 -0.51 -18.72
CA SER A 243 -40.56 -0.37 -17.71
C SER A 243 -40.53 0.93 -16.88
N ARG A 244 -39.81 2.00 -17.27
CA ARG A 244 -39.51 3.08 -16.30
C ARG A 244 -39.83 4.52 -16.72
N GLU A 245 -40.80 5.11 -16.02
CA GLU A 245 -40.83 6.51 -15.54
C GLU A 245 -40.23 6.54 -14.09
N ASP A 246 -39.13 7.28 -13.89
CA ASP A 246 -38.57 7.82 -12.62
C ASP A 246 -38.20 6.84 -11.45
N LEU A 247 -37.31 7.06 -10.44
CA LEU A 247 -36.66 8.22 -9.79
C LEU A 247 -35.30 7.87 -9.13
N LEU A 248 -34.58 8.91 -8.67
CA LEU A 248 -33.33 8.93 -7.88
C LEU A 248 -33.56 8.67 -6.37
N GLU A 249 -34.16 7.54 -5.99
CA GLU A 249 -34.39 7.25 -4.56
C GLU A 249 -33.14 6.67 -3.85
N PRO A 250 -32.83 7.10 -2.61
CA PRO A 250 -31.81 6.48 -1.78
C PRO A 250 -32.04 4.98 -1.65
N GLY A 251 -30.96 4.19 -1.69
CA GLY A 251 -31.02 2.71 -1.56
C GLY A 251 -31.53 1.93 -2.77
N TYR A 252 -32.00 2.60 -3.83
CA TYR A 252 -32.39 1.96 -5.11
C TYR A 252 -31.31 0.98 -5.65
N LEU A 253 -30.03 1.34 -5.49
CA LEU A 253 -28.89 0.51 -5.89
C LEU A 253 -28.81 -0.85 -5.20
N ILE A 254 -29.40 -0.99 -4.01
CA ILE A 254 -29.34 -2.19 -3.18
C ILE A 254 -30.59 -3.04 -3.36
N GLU A 255 -31.75 -2.43 -3.61
CA GLU A 255 -32.98 -3.19 -3.78
C GLU A 255 -32.98 -3.94 -5.12
N GLU A 256 -32.52 -3.29 -6.17
CA GLU A 256 -32.51 -3.88 -7.51
C GLU A 256 -31.16 -4.50 -7.89
N PRO A 257 -31.16 -5.60 -8.65
CA PRO A 257 -29.94 -6.22 -9.13
C PRO A 257 -29.17 -5.30 -10.10
N HIS A 258 -28.00 -4.83 -9.65
CA HIS A 258 -27.13 -3.95 -10.44
C HIS A 258 -25.71 -4.53 -10.57
N LEU A 259 -25.27 -4.77 -11.81
CA LEU A 259 -23.89 -5.20 -12.11
C LEU A 259 -22.84 -4.25 -11.52
N ARG A 260 -23.07 -2.93 -11.59
CA ARG A 260 -22.14 -1.92 -11.05
C ARG A 260 -21.88 -2.09 -9.54
N LEU A 261 -22.89 -2.49 -8.77
CA LEU A 261 -22.73 -2.71 -7.33
C LEU A 261 -21.89 -3.97 -7.08
N ILE A 262 -22.20 -5.06 -7.77
CA ILE A 262 -21.44 -6.33 -7.68
C ILE A 262 -19.98 -6.12 -8.07
N LEU A 263 -19.70 -5.41 -9.16
CA LEU A 263 -18.33 -5.10 -9.58
C LEU A 263 -17.60 -4.24 -8.55
N THR A 264 -18.27 -3.25 -7.96
CA THR A 264 -17.67 -2.38 -6.93
C THR A 264 -17.31 -3.19 -5.67
N VAL A 265 -18.25 -4.00 -5.16
CA VAL A 265 -18.01 -4.86 -3.97
C VAL A 265 -16.95 -5.92 -4.26
N GLY A 266 -16.99 -6.55 -5.43
CA GLY A 266 -16.00 -7.54 -5.85
C GLY A 266 -14.59 -6.95 -5.97
N PHE A 267 -14.45 -5.76 -6.56
CA PHE A 267 -13.17 -5.05 -6.60
C PHE A 267 -12.66 -4.69 -5.20
N ALA A 268 -13.54 -4.17 -4.33
CA ALA A 268 -13.19 -3.85 -2.94
C ALA A 268 -12.77 -5.10 -2.13
N MET A 269 -13.39 -6.25 -2.38
CA MET A 269 -13.02 -7.53 -1.78
C MET A 269 -11.63 -7.97 -2.22
N LEU A 270 -11.33 -7.92 -3.52
CA LEU A 270 -10.00 -8.25 -4.05
C LEU A 270 -8.91 -7.34 -3.48
N LEU A 271 -9.19 -6.03 -3.41
CA LEU A 271 -8.29 -5.07 -2.81
C LEU A 271 -8.07 -5.36 -1.31
N SER A 272 -9.13 -5.72 -0.58
CA SER A 272 -9.05 -6.10 0.84
C SER A 272 -8.18 -7.34 1.07
N LEU A 273 -8.32 -8.37 0.23
CA LEU A 273 -7.48 -9.57 0.31
C LEU A 273 -6.01 -9.24 0.02
N PHE A 274 -5.76 -8.40 -0.97
CA PHE A 274 -4.41 -7.94 -1.30
C PHE A 274 -3.79 -7.13 -0.15
N THR A 275 -4.53 -6.23 0.50
CA THR A 275 -4.00 -5.46 1.64
C THR A 275 -3.76 -6.33 2.87
N ILE A 276 -4.58 -7.36 3.12
CA ILE A 276 -4.33 -8.34 4.19
C ILE A 276 -3.01 -9.07 3.93
N PHE A 277 -2.79 -9.54 2.70
CA PHE A 277 -1.53 -10.20 2.32
C PHE A 277 -0.32 -9.28 2.54
N LEU A 278 -0.41 -8.02 2.09
CA LEU A 278 0.66 -7.05 2.31
C LEU A 278 0.89 -6.78 3.80
N LEU A 279 -0.18 -6.64 4.60
CA LEU A 279 -0.08 -6.38 6.03
C LEU A 279 0.66 -7.51 6.74
N ILE A 280 0.29 -8.77 6.48
CA ILE A 280 0.93 -9.95 7.09
C ILE A 280 2.43 -9.97 6.76
N ASN A 281 2.79 -9.71 5.50
CA ASN A 281 4.19 -9.67 5.09
C ASN A 281 4.95 -8.51 5.74
N SER A 282 4.38 -7.31 5.78
CA SER A 282 5.00 -6.16 6.44
C SER A 282 5.20 -6.39 7.93
N LEU A 283 4.22 -6.97 8.63
CA LEU A 283 4.35 -7.32 10.05
C LEU A 283 5.39 -8.40 10.28
N LYS A 284 5.51 -9.39 9.39
CA LYS A 284 6.58 -10.39 9.44
C LYS A 284 7.96 -9.73 9.33
N MET A 285 8.15 -8.78 8.41
CA MET A 285 9.41 -8.04 8.27
C MET A 285 9.72 -7.21 9.54
N VAL A 286 8.71 -6.55 10.11
CA VAL A 286 8.84 -5.84 11.40
C VAL A 286 9.33 -6.78 12.49
N LEU A 287 8.70 -7.94 12.67
CA LEU A 287 9.11 -8.91 13.69
C LEU A 287 10.54 -9.42 13.49
N GLN A 288 10.99 -9.48 12.24
CA GLN A 288 12.34 -9.89 11.85
C GLN A 288 13.38 -8.76 11.89
N GLY A 289 12.98 -7.52 12.16
CA GLY A 289 13.88 -6.36 12.23
C GLY A 289 14.46 -5.92 10.89
N VAL A 290 13.95 -6.45 9.77
CA VAL A 290 14.45 -6.20 8.41
C VAL A 290 13.51 -5.29 7.62
N THR A 291 14.06 -4.55 6.67
CA THR A 291 13.26 -3.90 5.62
C THR A 291 13.07 -4.81 4.41
N THR A 292 12.08 -4.50 3.59
CA THR A 292 11.84 -5.15 2.30
C THR A 292 13.09 -5.09 1.42
N LEU A 293 13.77 -3.94 1.38
CA LEU A 293 14.99 -3.79 0.59
C LEU A 293 16.14 -4.67 1.12
N GLU A 294 16.34 -4.73 2.44
CA GLU A 294 17.40 -5.54 3.07
C GLU A 294 17.21 -7.04 2.77
N THR A 295 15.96 -7.49 2.59
CA THR A 295 15.65 -8.88 2.19
C THR A 295 15.97 -9.14 0.71
N LEU A 296 15.74 -8.16 -0.16
CA LEU A 296 15.96 -8.30 -1.61
C LEU A 296 17.42 -8.06 -2.03
N ARG A 297 18.12 -7.23 -1.29
CA ARG A 297 19.52 -6.85 -1.54
C ARG A 297 20.28 -6.92 -0.23
N PRO A 298 20.69 -8.12 0.21
CA PRO A 298 21.50 -8.25 1.40
C PRO A 298 22.76 -7.39 1.21
N PRO A 299 23.05 -6.49 2.15
CA PRO A 299 24.16 -5.58 1.99
C PRO A 299 25.49 -6.34 2.03
N THR A 300 26.29 -6.25 0.96
CA THR A 300 27.73 -6.61 1.00
C THR A 300 28.47 -5.50 1.73
N ILE A 301 28.31 -5.48 3.05
CA ILE A 301 28.71 -4.36 3.90
C ILE A 301 29.60 -4.85 5.04
N PHE A 302 30.48 -3.97 5.47
CA PHE A 302 31.30 -4.13 6.65
C PHE A 302 30.70 -3.39 7.84
N VAL A 303 30.90 -3.93 9.04
CA VAL A 303 30.71 -3.20 10.29
C VAL A 303 32.07 -2.73 10.79
N CYS A 304 32.19 -1.44 11.00
CA CYS A 304 33.35 -0.80 11.58
C CYS A 304 33.14 -0.61 13.07
N ILE A 305 34.05 -1.16 13.87
CA ILE A 305 34.06 -1.08 15.33
C ILE A 305 35.22 -0.17 15.74
N PRO A 306 34.94 1.06 16.23
CA PRO A 306 35.97 1.95 16.77
C PRO A 306 36.66 1.29 17.97
N ARG A 307 38.00 1.22 17.99
CA ARG A 307 38.76 0.95 19.23
C ARG A 307 39.11 2.28 19.89
N GLY A 308 39.27 2.30 21.22
CA GLY A 308 39.41 3.51 22.04
C GLY A 308 40.57 4.47 21.69
N SER A 309 41.38 4.21 20.67
CA SER A 309 42.31 5.16 20.05
C SER A 309 41.85 5.48 18.63
N ALA A 310 41.77 6.78 18.31
CA ALA A 310 41.06 7.38 17.17
C ALA A 310 41.50 6.95 15.74
N GLU A 311 42.37 5.95 15.58
CA GLU A 311 42.94 5.55 14.29
C GLU A 311 42.84 4.04 13.96
N SER A 312 42.46 3.17 14.91
CA SER A 312 42.32 1.74 14.61
C SER A 312 40.87 1.25 14.77
N SER A 313 40.05 1.36 13.71
CA SER A 313 38.77 0.68 13.64
C SER A 313 38.94 -0.74 13.11
N VAL A 314 38.28 -1.72 13.73
CA VAL A 314 38.22 -3.07 13.17
C VAL A 314 37.05 -3.16 12.22
N THR A 315 37.34 -3.58 11.00
CA THR A 315 36.34 -3.84 9.96
C THR A 315 36.01 -5.33 9.96
N VAL A 316 34.75 -5.69 10.16
CA VAL A 316 34.28 -7.09 10.13
C VAL A 316 33.19 -7.26 9.08
N PRO A 317 33.27 -8.27 8.20
CA PRO A 317 32.20 -8.53 7.24
C PRO A 317 30.93 -9.04 7.93
N ILE A 318 29.77 -8.66 7.37
CA ILE A 318 28.47 -9.23 7.73
C ILE A 318 28.27 -10.51 6.91
N PHE A 319 27.92 -11.61 7.57
CA PHE A 319 27.61 -12.86 6.86
C PHE A 319 26.23 -12.79 6.17
N PRO A 320 26.00 -13.52 5.06
CA PRO A 320 24.75 -13.44 4.30
C PRO A 320 23.47 -13.69 5.10
N ASN A 321 23.54 -14.51 6.15
CA ASN A 321 22.40 -14.87 7.00
C ASN A 321 22.24 -13.95 8.23
N GLU A 322 23.20 -13.05 8.48
CA GLU A 322 23.14 -12.14 9.61
C GLU A 322 22.23 -10.96 9.33
N ARG A 323 21.46 -10.57 10.34
CA ARG A 323 20.55 -9.43 10.30
C ARG A 323 21.07 -8.36 11.25
N PRO A 324 21.75 -7.31 10.74
CA PRO A 324 22.42 -6.32 11.58
C PRO A 324 21.49 -5.59 12.54
N TYR A 325 20.20 -5.50 12.21
CA TYR A 325 19.22 -4.70 12.94
C TYR A 325 18.12 -5.54 13.60
N ASP A 326 18.24 -6.87 13.57
CA ASP A 326 17.31 -7.73 14.29
C ASP A 326 17.68 -7.75 15.77
N LEU A 327 16.82 -7.18 16.62
CA LEU A 327 17.00 -7.13 18.07
C LEU A 327 16.16 -8.18 18.80
N GLY A 328 15.55 -9.11 18.06
CA GLY A 328 14.56 -10.06 18.55
C GLY A 328 13.14 -9.53 18.42
N SER A 329 12.20 -10.42 18.12
CA SER A 329 10.81 -10.10 17.76
C SER A 329 10.10 -9.20 18.78
N THR A 330 10.27 -9.45 20.07
CA THR A 330 9.70 -8.64 21.15
C THR A 330 10.19 -7.19 21.12
N LEU A 331 11.49 -6.98 20.93
CA LEU A 331 12.08 -5.65 20.97
C LEU A 331 11.81 -4.90 19.65
N ASN A 332 11.88 -5.61 18.51
CA ASN A 332 11.48 -5.07 17.21
C ASN A 332 10.02 -4.59 17.24
N TRP A 333 9.11 -5.39 17.79
CA TRP A 333 7.70 -5.00 17.97
C TRP A 333 7.52 -3.79 18.87
N LYS A 334 8.23 -3.73 20.01
CA LYS A 334 8.21 -2.58 20.91
C LYS A 334 8.62 -1.29 20.19
N PHE A 335 9.71 -1.34 19.41
CA PHE A 335 10.15 -0.19 18.61
C PHE A 335 9.11 0.22 17.57
N PHE A 336 8.54 -0.75 16.84
CA PHE A 336 7.50 -0.49 15.86
C PHE A 336 6.27 0.18 16.47
N VAL A 337 5.75 -0.35 17.58
CA VAL A 337 4.58 0.23 18.26
C VAL A 337 4.87 1.63 18.82
N ALA A 338 6.10 1.88 19.28
CA ALA A 338 6.53 3.18 19.77
C ALA A 338 6.65 4.24 18.65
N THR A 339 6.72 3.85 17.37
CA THR A 339 6.71 4.81 16.27
C THR A 339 5.40 5.61 16.23
N ARG A 340 5.48 6.85 15.75
CA ARG A 340 4.29 7.70 15.59
C ARG A 340 3.42 7.16 14.46
N LEU A 341 2.11 7.24 14.64
CA LEU A 341 1.16 6.83 13.60
C LEU A 341 1.25 7.74 12.36
N VAL A 342 1.39 9.05 12.59
CA VAL A 342 1.60 10.06 11.56
C VAL A 342 2.98 10.67 11.74
N ALA A 343 3.82 10.52 10.72
CA ALA A 343 5.18 11.04 10.73
C ALA A 343 5.20 12.58 10.67
N SER A 344 6.00 13.19 11.54
CA SER A 344 6.20 14.65 11.56
C SER A 344 7.09 15.09 10.40
N SER A 345 6.91 16.33 9.92
CA SER A 345 7.77 16.94 8.90
C SER A 345 9.18 17.28 9.40
N ASN A 346 9.40 17.35 10.71
CA ASN A 346 10.65 17.82 11.31
C ASN A 346 11.36 16.73 12.12
N LEU A 347 12.02 15.78 11.45
CA LEU A 347 13.05 14.96 12.10
C LEU A 347 14.30 15.83 12.28
N ARG A 348 14.44 16.44 13.47
CA ARG A 348 15.58 17.30 13.79
C ARG A 348 16.90 16.54 14.02
N SER A 349 16.85 15.23 14.27
CA SER A 349 18.05 14.40 14.44
C SER A 349 17.79 12.96 13.99
N TYR A 350 18.74 12.42 13.22
CA TYR A 350 18.79 10.99 12.92
C TYR A 350 19.22 10.23 14.17
N ILE A 351 18.45 9.22 14.55
CA ILE A 351 18.81 8.32 15.65
C ILE A 351 19.52 7.12 15.04
N TRP A 352 20.74 6.87 15.54
CA TRP A 352 21.53 5.73 15.10
C TRP A 352 20.80 4.41 15.40
N PRO A 353 20.58 3.53 14.41
CA PRO A 353 19.95 2.24 14.65
C PRO A 353 20.88 1.35 15.46
N LYS A 354 20.34 0.72 16.50
CA LYS A 354 21.09 -0.25 17.30
C LYS A 354 21.37 -1.50 16.48
N LEU A 355 22.61 -1.96 16.54
CA LEU A 355 23.01 -3.22 15.92
C LEU A 355 22.69 -4.41 16.83
N ASN A 356 22.50 -5.57 16.21
CA ASN A 356 22.23 -6.84 16.88
C ASN A 356 23.36 -7.16 17.88
N PRO A 357 23.07 -7.24 19.19
CA PRO A 357 24.08 -7.47 20.22
C PRO A 357 24.85 -8.78 20.04
N THR A 358 24.20 -9.86 19.60
CA THR A 358 24.83 -11.15 19.35
C THR A 358 25.83 -11.07 18.19
N MET A 359 25.46 -10.34 17.14
CA MET A 359 26.37 -10.07 16.01
C MET A 359 27.58 -9.24 16.47
N ILE A 360 27.36 -8.17 17.24
CA ILE A 360 28.44 -7.36 17.79
C ILE A 360 29.34 -8.17 18.73
N GLN A 361 28.78 -9.06 19.54
CA GLN A 361 29.55 -9.94 20.41
C GLN A 361 30.48 -10.85 19.60
N ARG A 362 29.97 -11.50 18.55
CA ARG A 362 30.79 -12.30 17.61
C ARG A 362 31.93 -11.48 17.01
N MET A 363 31.65 -10.25 16.57
CA MET A 363 32.64 -9.36 15.95
C MET A 363 33.72 -8.87 16.93
N ARG A 364 33.39 -8.81 18.24
CA ARG A 364 34.33 -8.43 19.31
C ARG A 364 35.11 -9.60 19.87
N SER A 365 34.60 -10.83 19.76
CA SER A 365 35.33 -12.04 20.10
C SER A 365 36.62 -12.10 19.26
N PRO A 366 37.78 -12.38 19.86
CA PRO A 366 38.99 -12.57 19.08
C PRO A 366 38.72 -13.67 18.06
N LEU A 367 38.94 -13.37 16.79
CA LEU A 367 39.01 -14.37 15.72
C LEU A 367 39.98 -15.44 16.22
N GLN A 368 39.46 -16.58 16.68
CA GLN A 368 40.32 -17.73 16.91
C GLN A 368 40.98 -18.01 15.55
N PRO A 369 42.32 -18.00 15.45
CA PRO A 369 42.96 -18.49 14.25
C PRO A 369 42.53 -19.95 14.09
N ASP A 370 42.03 -20.28 12.90
CA ASP A 370 41.67 -21.64 12.52
C ASP A 370 42.78 -22.60 12.97
N SER A 371 42.38 -23.58 13.78
CA SER A 371 43.23 -24.70 14.22
C SER A 371 43.64 -25.59 13.07
#